data_AF-A0A7S2ZXC5-F1
#
_entry.id   AF-A0A7S2ZXC5-F1
#
_cell.length_a   1.000
_cell.length_b   1.000
_cell.length_c   1.000
_cell.angle_alpha   90.00
_cell.angle_beta   90.00
_cell.angle_gamma   90.00
#
_symmetry.space_group_name_H-M   'P 1'
#
loop_
_entity.id
_entity.type
_entity.pdbx_description
1 polymer ?
#
loop_
_entity_poly.entity_id
_entity_poly.type
_entity_poly.pdbx_seq_one_letter_code
_entity_poly.pdbx_strand_id
1 'polypeptide(L)'
;MTDLGFVSLGWAKLAVNERLVRVCAKSKSNSSSSPTILNREARFRYELLRKYECGIELTGSEIKSVRAGQMTLKDSFCTVKEGELFLKNVNIAPYVSTSAFFNHEPVRERRLM
;
A
#
# COMPACT_ATOMS: atom_id res chain seq x y z
N MET A 1 -66.95 11.14 15.47
CA MET A 1 -67.44 10.72 16.79
C MET A 1 -67.09 9.25 16.91
N THR A 2 -65.96 8.83 17.46
CA THR A 2 -65.19 9.23 18.66
C THR A 2 -63.73 9.53 18.30
N ASP A 3 -63.21 10.73 18.56
CA ASP A 3 -62.55 11.17 19.81
C ASP A 3 -61.09 10.70 19.96
N LEU A 4 -60.22 11.72 20.02
CA LEU A 4 -59.03 11.85 20.89
C LEU A 4 -57.88 10.86 20.60
N GLY A 5 -56.69 11.27 20.16
CA GLY A 5 -55.92 12.39 20.66
C GLY A 5 -54.68 11.83 21.37
N PHE A 6 -53.49 12.00 20.81
CA PHE A 6 -52.25 11.96 21.59
C PHE A 6 -51.13 12.68 20.84
N VAL A 7 -50.98 13.97 21.17
CA VAL A 7 -49.74 14.71 20.99
C VAL A 7 -48.75 14.12 22.01
N SER A 8 -47.69 13.48 21.52
CA SER A 8 -46.50 13.23 22.33
C SER A 8 -45.32 13.95 21.71
N LEU A 9 -44.94 14.99 22.43
CA LEU A 9 -43.63 15.62 22.49
C LEU A 9 -42.47 14.71 22.07
N GLY A 10 -41.67 15.26 21.16
CA GLY A 10 -40.21 15.33 21.23
C GLY A 10 -39.46 14.09 21.71
N TRP A 11 -38.71 13.49 20.79
CA TRP A 11 -37.30 13.22 21.03
C TRP A 11 -36.47 13.48 19.78
N ALA A 12 -35.71 14.57 19.85
CA ALA A 12 -34.47 14.70 19.12
C ALA A 12 -33.60 13.49 19.44
N LYS A 13 -33.46 12.58 18.47
CA LYS A 13 -32.36 11.64 18.46
C LYS A 13 -31.55 11.93 17.20
N LEU A 14 -30.61 12.84 17.40
CA LEU A 14 -29.41 12.99 16.61
C LEU A 14 -28.70 11.62 16.62
N ALA A 15 -29.13 10.72 15.74
CA ALA A 15 -28.46 9.45 15.52
C ALA A 15 -27.32 9.71 14.53
N VAL A 16 -26.18 10.04 15.13
CA VAL A 16 -24.80 9.76 14.70
C VAL A 16 -24.72 9.19 13.28
N ASN A 17 -24.30 10.08 12.39
CA ASN A 17 -23.74 9.87 11.07
C ASN A 17 -23.21 8.44 10.83
N GLU A 18 -23.88 7.75 9.92
CA GLU A 18 -23.48 6.48 9.35
C GLU A 18 -22.16 6.63 8.58
N ARG A 19 -21.02 6.34 9.22
CA ARG A 19 -19.80 5.92 8.51
C ARG A 19 -19.08 4.81 9.26
N LEU A 20 -19.76 3.67 9.36
CA LEU A 20 -19.13 2.41 9.71
C LEU A 20 -18.47 1.85 8.44
N VAL A 21 -17.20 2.21 8.24
CA VAL A 21 -16.36 1.63 7.17
C VAL A 21 -16.05 0.18 7.55
N ARG A 22 -16.92 -0.76 7.12
CA ARG A 22 -16.59 -2.19 7.12
C ARG A 22 -15.61 -2.45 5.98
N VAL A 23 -14.32 -2.51 6.28
CA VAL A 23 -13.37 -3.20 5.40
C VAL A 23 -13.21 -4.61 5.95
N CYS A 24 -13.97 -5.54 5.36
CA CYS A 24 -13.67 -6.97 5.44
C CYS A 24 -13.54 -7.47 4.01
N ALA A 25 -12.31 -7.44 3.47
CA ALA A 25 -11.97 -8.09 2.22
C ALA A 25 -10.99 -9.23 2.54
N LYS A 26 -11.52 -10.45 2.67
CA LYS A 26 -10.74 -11.68 2.80
C LYS A 26 -10.65 -12.34 1.42
N SER A 27 -9.49 -12.25 0.77
CA SER A 27 -9.23 -12.87 -0.53
C SER A 27 -8.55 -14.24 -0.39
N LYS A 28 -8.88 -15.14 -1.31
CA LYS A 28 -8.59 -16.58 -1.35
C LYS A 28 -7.09 -16.90 -1.43
N SER A 29 -6.66 -17.95 -0.73
CA SER A 29 -5.30 -18.51 -0.77
C SER A 29 -5.09 -19.38 -2.01
N ASN A 30 -4.39 -18.85 -3.02
CA ASN A 30 -3.71 -19.67 -4.03
C ASN A 30 -2.22 -19.68 -3.70
N SER A 31 -1.69 -20.86 -3.36
CA SER A 31 -0.28 -21.05 -3.03
C SER A 31 0.58 -21.07 -4.30
N SER A 32 0.83 -19.91 -4.88
CA SER A 32 1.97 -19.67 -5.77
C SER A 32 3.06 -18.98 -4.96
N SER A 33 4.21 -19.63 -4.76
CA SER A 33 5.33 -19.10 -3.98
C SER A 33 5.93 -17.90 -4.72
N SER A 34 5.41 -16.71 -4.41
CA SER A 34 5.91 -15.46 -4.96
C SER A 34 7.30 -15.15 -4.38
N PRO A 35 8.25 -14.66 -5.20
CA PRO A 35 9.59 -14.32 -4.73
C PRO A 35 9.49 -13.24 -3.65
N THR A 36 10.02 -13.53 -2.46
CA THR A 36 10.06 -12.58 -1.35
C THR A 36 11.44 -11.93 -1.31
N ILE A 37 11.49 -10.62 -1.49
CA ILE A 37 12.72 -9.84 -1.47
C ILE A 37 12.83 -9.15 -0.10
N LEU A 38 13.91 -9.40 0.64
CA LEU A 38 14.10 -8.89 2.00
C LEU A 38 15.41 -8.11 2.11
N ASN A 39 15.35 -6.92 2.72
CA ASN A 39 16.56 -6.20 3.12
C ASN A 39 17.11 -6.81 4.42
N ARG A 40 18.15 -7.64 4.31
CA ARG A 40 18.84 -8.25 5.46
C ARG A 40 19.71 -7.23 6.19
N GLU A 41 20.36 -6.31 5.47
CA GLU A 41 21.25 -5.29 6.06
C GLU A 41 20.50 -4.37 7.03
N ALA A 42 19.25 -4.02 6.73
CA ALA A 42 18.44 -3.17 7.60
C ALA A 42 18.25 -3.76 9.01
N ARG A 43 18.16 -5.09 9.13
CA ARG A 43 18.00 -5.76 10.44
C ARG A 43 19.27 -5.78 11.27
N PHE A 44 20.43 -5.64 10.64
CA PHE A 44 21.73 -5.61 11.33
C PHE A 44 22.15 -4.19 11.71
N ARG A 45 21.84 -3.21 10.85
CA ARG A 45 22.24 -1.80 11.04
C ARG A 45 21.28 -0.98 11.89
N TYR A 46 20.00 -1.35 11.93
CA TYR A 46 18.96 -0.56 12.57
C TYR A 46 18.09 -1.42 13.48
N GLU A 47 17.55 -0.79 14.53
CA GLU A 47 16.52 -1.38 15.38
C GLU A 47 15.13 -1.05 14.83
N LEU A 48 14.35 -2.07 14.47
CA LEU A 48 13.00 -1.88 13.92
C LEU A 48 11.96 -1.82 15.04
N LEU A 49 11.42 -0.62 15.30
CA LEU A 49 10.39 -0.40 16.33
C LEU A 49 9.00 -0.89 15.89
N ARG A 50 8.59 -0.57 14.66
CA ARG A 50 7.28 -0.90 14.08
C ARG A 50 7.43 -1.30 12.62
N LYS A 51 6.52 -2.16 12.17
CA LYS A 51 6.41 -2.59 10.77
C LYS A 51 5.07 -2.12 10.24
N TYR A 52 5.11 -1.53 9.05
CA TYR A 52 3.94 -1.10 8.31
C TYR A 52 3.92 -1.85 6.98
N GLU A 53 2.73 -2.22 6.54
CA GLU A 53 2.50 -2.81 5.22
C GLU A 53 1.93 -1.73 4.31
N CYS A 54 2.52 -1.58 3.12
CA CYS A 54 2.09 -0.61 2.12
C CYS A 54 2.17 -1.25 0.74
N GLY A 55 1.28 -0.83 -0.17
CA GLY A 55 1.43 -1.07 -1.60
C GLY A 55 2.51 -0.17 -2.19
N ILE A 56 3.19 -0.65 -3.21
CA ILE A 56 4.15 0.14 -4.00
C ILE A 56 3.56 0.33 -5.39
N GLU A 57 3.57 1.56 -5.88
CA GLU A 57 3.15 1.85 -7.26
C GLU A 57 4.29 1.53 -8.24
N LEU A 58 4.14 0.41 -8.96
CA LEU A 58 5.09 -0.08 -9.95
C LEU A 58 4.49 -0.06 -11.35
N THR A 59 5.34 0.17 -12.35
CA THR A 59 4.95 0.03 -13.75
C THR A 59 5.09 -1.41 -14.24
N GLY A 60 4.46 -1.75 -15.37
CA GLY A 60 4.38 -3.14 -15.87
C GLY A 60 5.73 -3.83 -16.12
N SER A 61 6.77 -3.08 -16.53
CA SER A 61 8.13 -3.61 -16.72
C SER A 61 8.84 -3.87 -15.39
N GLU A 62 8.59 -3.04 -14.37
CA GLU A 62 9.12 -3.23 -13.02
C GLU A 62 8.48 -4.44 -12.33
N ILE A 63 7.18 -4.67 -12.52
CA ILE A 63 6.49 -5.85 -12.00
C ILE A 63 7.18 -7.14 -12.49
N LYS A 64 7.58 -7.18 -13.77
CA LYS A 64 8.33 -8.31 -14.34
C LYS A 64 9.72 -8.47 -13.68
N SER A 65 10.41 -7.36 -13.46
CA SER A 65 11.75 -7.34 -12.83
C SER A 65 11.69 -7.81 -11.37
N VAL A 66 10.71 -7.35 -10.60
CA VAL A 66 10.48 -7.76 -9.20
C VAL A 66 10.09 -9.24 -9.12
N ARG A 67 9.25 -9.73 -10.05
CA ARG A 67 8.93 -11.16 -10.16
C ARG A 67 10.15 -12.02 -10.55
N ALA A 68 11.14 -11.44 -11.20
CA ALA A 68 12.42 -12.10 -11.48
C ALA A 68 13.43 -11.98 -10.31
N GLY A 69 13.06 -11.35 -9.19
CA GLY A 69 13.96 -11.13 -8.05
C GLY A 69 15.03 -10.07 -8.29
N GLN A 70 14.92 -9.28 -9.36
CA GLN A 70 15.91 -8.30 -9.79
C GLN A 70 15.69 -6.92 -9.12
N MET A 71 15.66 -6.88 -7.79
CA MET A 71 15.45 -5.67 -7.01
C MET A 71 16.36 -5.64 -5.79
N THR A 72 16.99 -4.49 -5.56
CA THR A 72 17.90 -4.25 -4.44
C THR A 72 17.36 -3.11 -3.57
N LEU A 73 17.17 -3.41 -2.28
CA LEU A 73 16.69 -2.49 -1.24
C LEU A 73 17.82 -1.90 -0.38
N LYS A 74 19.06 -1.96 -0.88
CA LYS A 74 20.22 -1.46 -0.15
C LYS A 74 20.19 0.06 -0.10
N ASP A 75 20.39 0.62 1.09
CA ASP A 75 20.35 2.06 1.37
C ASP A 75 19.04 2.77 0.94
N SER A 76 17.96 2.00 0.77
CA SER A 76 16.64 2.55 0.43
C SER A 76 15.95 3.12 1.67
N PHE A 77 15.29 4.25 1.52
CA PHE A 77 14.56 4.92 2.61
C PHE A 77 13.25 5.53 2.12
N CYS A 78 12.32 5.76 3.04
CA CYS A 78 11.06 6.42 2.75
C CYS A 78 11.13 7.90 3.17
N THR A 79 10.64 8.80 2.31
CA THR A 79 10.46 10.22 2.61
C THR A 79 8.98 10.54 2.61
N VAL A 80 8.52 11.31 3.59
CA VAL A 80 7.17 11.88 3.57
C VAL A 80 7.23 13.26 2.91
N LYS A 81 6.48 13.47 1.84
CA LYS A 81 6.31 14.79 1.19
C LYS A 81 4.81 15.06 1.08
N GLU A 82 4.34 16.18 1.63
CA GLU A 82 2.94 16.65 1.48
C GLU A 82 1.87 15.62 1.91
N GLY A 83 2.17 14.77 2.89
CA GLY A 83 1.26 13.71 3.35
C GLY A 83 1.30 12.42 2.54
N GLU A 84 2.12 12.37 1.49
CA GLU A 84 2.36 11.16 0.70
C GLU A 84 3.72 10.54 1.06
N LEU A 85 3.79 9.21 1.01
CA LEU A 85 4.98 8.45 1.33
C LEU A 85 5.68 8.03 0.03
N PHE A 86 6.94 8.42 -0.12
CA PHE A 86 7.77 8.09 -1.28
C PHE A 86 8.92 7.19 -0.88
N LEU A 87 9.08 6.08 -1.61
CA LEU A 87 10.22 5.19 -1.53
C LEU A 87 11.32 5.70 -2.47
N LYS A 88 12.48 5.97 -1.89
CA LYS A 88 13.66 6.48 -2.60
C LYS A 88 14.83 5.51 -2.52
N ASN A 89 15.76 5.68 -3.46
CA ASN A 89 17.02 4.94 -3.50
C ASN A 89 16.84 3.42 -3.57
N VAL A 90 15.75 2.97 -4.19
CA VAL A 90 15.51 1.57 -4.52
C VAL A 90 15.93 1.32 -5.95
N ASN A 91 16.82 0.34 -6.13
CA ASN A 91 17.29 -0.06 -7.43
C ASN A 91 16.50 -1.28 -7.93
N ILE A 92 15.71 -1.08 -8.98
CA ILE A 92 15.08 -2.19 -9.74
C ILE A 92 15.83 -2.31 -11.05
N ALA A 93 16.50 -3.45 -11.26
CA ALA A 93 17.25 -3.62 -12.48
C ALA A 93 16.29 -3.72 -13.67
N PRO A 94 16.58 -3.02 -14.78
CA PRO A 94 15.73 -3.05 -15.96
C PRO A 94 15.58 -4.47 -16.51
N TYR A 95 14.40 -4.78 -17.04
CA TYR A 95 14.10 -6.11 -17.54
C TYR A 95 14.76 -6.34 -18.91
N VAL A 96 15.73 -7.25 -18.98
CA VAL A 96 16.62 -7.47 -20.14
C VAL A 96 15.86 -7.88 -21.43
N SER A 97 14.70 -8.54 -21.32
CA SER A 97 13.96 -9.02 -22.50
C SER A 97 12.91 -8.06 -23.05
N THR A 98 12.83 -6.83 -22.54
CA THR A 98 11.99 -5.77 -23.15
C THR A 98 12.85 -4.85 -24.01
N SER A 99 12.30 -4.38 -25.13
CA SER A 99 12.96 -3.39 -25.99
C SER A 99 13.39 -2.17 -25.17
N ALA A 100 14.56 -1.61 -25.49
CA ALA A 100 15.20 -0.52 -24.74
C ALA A 100 14.32 0.71 -24.51
N PHE A 101 13.25 0.88 -25.32
CA PHE A 101 12.31 1.99 -25.27
C PHE A 101 11.33 1.98 -24.07
N PHE A 102 11.11 0.83 -23.41
CA PHE A 102 10.18 0.74 -22.27
C PHE A 102 10.87 0.63 -20.90
N ASN A 103 12.20 0.79 -20.85
CA ASN A 103 12.91 0.80 -19.58
C ASN A 103 12.77 2.14 -18.90
N HIS A 104 12.35 2.10 -17.63
CA HIS A 104 12.34 3.26 -16.76
C HIS A 104 13.69 3.42 -16.06
N GLU A 105 13.91 4.60 -15.49
CA GLU A 105 15.07 4.82 -14.65
C GLU A 105 15.03 3.88 -13.42
N PRO A 106 16.10 3.12 -13.16
CA PRO A 106 16.11 2.09 -12.13
C PRO A 106 15.91 2.64 -10.71
N VAL A 107 16.38 3.87 -10.44
CA VAL A 107 16.41 4.51 -9.11
C VAL A 107 15.31 5.57 -8.95
N ARG A 108 14.28 5.56 -9.81
CA ARG A 108 13.17 6.52 -9.73
C ARG A 108 12.47 6.49 -8.35
N GLU A 109 11.98 7.64 -7.91
CA GLU A 109 11.12 7.74 -6.72
C GLU A 109 9.79 7.02 -7.01
N ARG A 110 9.32 6.19 -6.06
CA ARG A 110 8.08 5.41 -6.19
C ARG A 110 7.14 5.76 -5.06
N ARG A 111 5.86 5.94 -5.35
CA ARG A 111 4.85 6.26 -4.35
C ARG A 111 4.39 5.00 -3.61
N LEU A 112 4.13 5.15 -2.31
CA LEU A 112 3.61 4.12 -1.42
C LEU A 112 2.14 4.44 -1.07
N MET A 113 1.30 3.42 -1.01
CA MET A 113 -0.15 3.51 -0.73
C MET A 113 -0.61 2.56 0.37
#